data_AF-A0A363RHB6-F1
#
_entry.id   AF-A0A363RHB6-F1
#
_cell.length_a   1.000
_cell.length_b   1.000
_cell.length_c   1.000
_cell.angle_alpha   90.00
_cell.angle_beta   90.00
_cell.angle_gamma   90.00
#
_symmetry.space_group_name_H-M   'P 1'
#
loop_
_entity.id
_entity.type
_entity.pdbx_description
1 polymer ?
#
loop_
_entity_poly.entity_id
_entity_poly.type
_entity_poly.pdbx_seq_one_letter_code
_entity_poly.pdbx_strand_id
1 'polypeptide(L)'
;MEQIDFVQRVDAYTRAAASEPAVFRRHVFGMLLLAGLWIWGGLLLGLVLLAWSVLSFVYLGFHGLQIFGLFAGLALLLSVLRLTRSDWVAPEGIAVPAAECPRLFEALERVRQKVRGPRISQLVITEDYGLRIAQQMRLGGLLPARYHLLLGLPLAMAIDRPRLVALIAQEYSHLRRRQGWLQAAVYRARRRLQGLHERLADARQMTHLGWANERFMRWYLPRWWAASFVVARQDEAVADRMAARWVSKPLMGEALSEVAVRGRWFREQFWTMHWLRARELASPIGPFSLMAGVMNHSMDVNWVYQGWKQEYHAPASYQDTPPSLRERLRGLDVPPGLTPMSSSNCLAWLGKRSERWIELLDQRWCVRHGHDWVAYRQILSASAARVAALMPREPYLDADQLVELGWQLQSTALQHQDAPLPIYQRALELGPGNARALAACASLHMGMDWEAQLQYLAQAFAQLPAMGAAWCQLASGVLDVLEDEDFDEASVRQLRSDWRAREALARTQLQALRDERLAQGSLLGARACTALP
;
A
#
# COMPACT_ATOMS: atom_id res chain seq x y z
N MET A 1 -12.09 6.33 -10.72
CA MET A 1 -12.24 5.01 -11.38
C MET A 1 -12.84 4.11 -10.34
N GLU A 2 -13.99 3.49 -10.62
CA GLU A 2 -14.53 2.49 -9.69
C GLU A 2 -13.58 1.28 -9.63
N GLN A 3 -13.32 0.79 -8.42
CA GLN A 3 -12.36 -0.30 -8.18
C GLN A 3 -12.69 -1.57 -8.99
N ILE A 4 -13.97 -1.80 -9.28
CA ILE A 4 -14.45 -2.94 -10.08
C ILE A 4 -13.97 -2.85 -11.53
N ASP A 5 -14.10 -1.70 -12.18
CA ASP A 5 -13.64 -1.50 -13.58
C ASP A 5 -12.12 -1.69 -13.68
N PHE A 6 -11.37 -1.28 -12.66
CA PHE A 6 -9.93 -1.52 -12.60
C PHE A 6 -9.59 -3.01 -12.54
N VAL A 7 -10.19 -3.74 -11.60
CA VAL A 7 -9.94 -5.18 -11.40
C VAL A 7 -10.28 -5.97 -12.66
N GLN A 8 -11.46 -5.72 -13.25
CA GLN A 8 -11.88 -6.38 -14.50
C GLN A 8 -10.90 -6.13 -15.65
N ARG A 9 -10.37 -4.90 -15.79
CA ARG A 9 -9.36 -4.57 -16.79
C ARG A 9 -8.04 -5.28 -16.51
N VAL A 10 -7.59 -5.32 -15.26
CA VAL A 10 -6.36 -6.02 -14.87
C VAL A 10 -6.48 -7.50 -15.20
N ASP A 11 -7.61 -8.14 -14.88
CA ASP A 11 -7.83 -9.56 -15.18
C ASP A 11 -7.86 -9.83 -16.69
N ALA A 12 -8.54 -8.97 -17.46
CA ALA A 12 -8.54 -9.05 -18.93
C ALA A 12 -7.13 -8.91 -19.51
N TYR A 13 -6.34 -7.94 -19.04
CA TYR A 13 -4.95 -7.78 -19.47
C TYR A 13 -4.03 -8.90 -19.00
N THR A 14 -4.29 -9.49 -17.82
CA THR A 14 -3.54 -10.65 -17.32
C THR A 14 -3.78 -11.85 -18.21
N ARG A 15 -5.03 -12.13 -18.60
CA ARG A 15 -5.36 -13.18 -19.59
C ARG A 15 -4.70 -12.91 -20.94
N ALA A 16 -4.78 -11.69 -21.46
CA ALA A 16 -4.16 -11.32 -22.73
C ALA A 16 -2.62 -11.45 -22.69
N ALA A 17 -2.01 -11.11 -21.55
CA ALA A 17 -0.57 -11.26 -21.35
C ALA A 17 -0.12 -12.73 -21.29
N ALA A 18 -1.00 -13.64 -20.85
CA ALA A 18 -0.75 -15.07 -20.80
C ALA A 18 -1.02 -15.76 -22.15
N SER A 19 -2.12 -15.43 -22.83
CA SER A 19 -2.51 -16.07 -24.09
C SER A 19 -1.70 -15.56 -25.28
N GLU A 20 -1.49 -14.23 -25.38
CA GLU A 20 -0.83 -13.58 -26.51
C GLU A 20 0.19 -12.52 -26.05
N PRO A 21 1.34 -12.94 -25.47
CA PRO A 21 2.30 -12.01 -24.88
C PRO A 21 2.81 -10.95 -25.86
N ALA A 22 2.99 -11.31 -27.13
CA ALA A 22 3.47 -10.39 -28.16
C ALA A 22 2.45 -9.28 -28.47
N VAL A 23 1.16 -9.62 -28.54
CA VAL A 23 0.08 -8.68 -28.78
C VAL A 23 -0.10 -7.75 -27.59
N PHE A 24 -0.10 -8.29 -26.38
CA PHE A 24 -0.16 -7.49 -25.16
C PHE A 24 1.01 -6.48 -25.06
N ARG A 25 2.25 -6.90 -25.35
CA ARG A 25 3.40 -5.98 -25.36
C ARG A 25 3.26 -4.87 -26.41
N ARG A 26 2.75 -5.19 -27.61
CA ARG A 26 2.46 -4.18 -28.65
C ARG A 26 1.37 -3.20 -28.19
N HIS A 27 0.33 -3.68 -27.53
CA HIS A 27 -0.72 -2.85 -26.94
C HIS A 27 -0.15 -1.87 -25.91
N VAL A 28 0.63 -2.36 -24.93
CA VAL A 28 1.27 -1.50 -23.91
C VAL A 28 2.22 -0.49 -24.55
N PHE A 29 3.00 -0.91 -25.55
CA PHE A 29 3.86 0.00 -26.29
C PHE A 29 3.07 1.07 -27.05
N GLY A 30 1.95 0.70 -27.69
CA GLY A 30 1.04 1.65 -28.34
C GLY A 30 0.48 2.67 -27.33
N MET A 31 0.18 2.25 -26.11
CA MET A 31 -0.25 3.17 -25.04
C MET A 31 0.86 4.14 -24.63
N LEU A 32 2.11 3.68 -24.53
CA LEU A 32 3.27 4.55 -24.28
C LEU A 32 3.47 5.57 -25.41
N LEU A 33 3.38 5.13 -26.66
CA LEU A 33 3.46 6.01 -27.83
C LEU A 33 2.34 7.04 -27.83
N LEU A 34 1.11 6.64 -27.50
CA LEU A 34 -0.04 7.54 -27.46
C LEU A 34 0.12 8.62 -26.39
N ALA A 35 0.59 8.27 -25.19
CA ALA A 35 0.90 9.28 -24.17
C ALA A 35 2.05 10.20 -24.61
N GLY A 36 3.09 9.64 -25.23
CA GLY A 36 4.17 10.43 -25.82
C GLY A 36 3.64 11.42 -26.86
N LEU A 37 2.82 10.95 -27.80
CA LEU A 37 2.21 11.75 -28.84
C LEU A 37 1.29 12.84 -28.27
N TRP A 38 0.54 12.56 -27.21
CA TRP A 38 -0.30 13.55 -26.55
C TRP A 38 0.54 14.68 -25.92
N ILE A 39 1.63 14.33 -25.23
CA ILE A 39 2.53 15.30 -24.59
C ILE A 39 3.29 16.12 -25.64
N TRP A 40 3.93 15.46 -26.61
CA TRP A 40 4.70 16.13 -27.66
C TRP A 40 3.83 16.87 -28.67
N GLY A 41 2.63 16.37 -28.96
CA GLY A 41 1.63 17.05 -29.78
C GLY A 41 1.13 18.33 -29.09
N GLY A 42 0.87 18.29 -27.78
CA GLY A 42 0.56 19.49 -27.00
C GLY A 42 1.70 20.51 -26.98
N LEU A 43 2.95 20.04 -26.88
CA LEU A 43 4.13 20.91 -26.99
C LEU A 43 4.22 21.57 -28.38
N LEU A 44 4.10 20.78 -29.45
CA LEU A 44 4.15 21.26 -30.83
C LEU A 44 3.02 22.27 -31.10
N LEU A 45 1.80 21.96 -30.67
CA LEU A 45 0.65 22.87 -30.79
C LEU A 45 0.90 24.18 -30.04
N GLY A 46 1.47 24.12 -28.83
CA GLY A 46 1.87 25.30 -28.08
C GLY A 46 2.89 26.16 -28.84
N LEU A 47 3.91 25.54 -29.44
CA LEU A 47 4.90 26.24 -30.27
C LEU A 47 4.27 26.86 -31.53
N VAL A 48 3.39 26.14 -32.21
CA VAL A 48 2.67 26.63 -33.40
C VAL A 48 1.79 27.83 -33.06
N LEU A 49 1.05 27.79 -31.95
CA LEU A 49 0.22 28.90 -31.50
C LEU A 49 1.04 30.15 -31.16
N LEU A 50 2.20 29.98 -30.53
CA LEU A 50 3.12 31.08 -30.25
C LEU A 50 3.69 31.67 -31.53
N ALA A 51 4.18 30.82 -32.44
CA ALA A 51 4.71 31.25 -33.72
C ALA A 51 3.65 31.97 -34.55
N TRP A 52 2.43 31.43 -34.62
CA TRP A 52 1.29 32.05 -35.29
C TRP A 52 0.94 33.41 -34.67
N SER A 53 0.93 33.53 -33.34
CA SER A 53 0.60 34.79 -32.65
C SER A 53 1.65 35.88 -32.95
N VAL A 54 2.93 35.51 -32.92
CA VAL A 54 4.04 36.44 -33.23
C VAL A 54 4.01 36.82 -34.72
N LEU A 55 3.87 35.85 -35.62
CA LEU A 55 3.86 36.11 -37.06
C LEU A 55 2.64 36.94 -37.46
N SER A 56 1.47 36.63 -36.92
CA SER A 56 0.24 37.40 -37.16
C SER A 56 0.39 38.85 -36.68
N PHE A 57 1.01 39.08 -35.51
CA PHE A 57 1.27 40.44 -35.02
C PHE A 57 2.20 41.22 -35.96
N VAL A 58 3.25 40.58 -36.46
CA VAL A 58 4.24 41.20 -37.35
C VAL A 58 3.66 41.57 -38.72
N TYR A 59 2.87 40.68 -39.32
CA TYR A 59 2.39 40.85 -40.70
C TYR A 59 0.99 41.46 -40.83
N LEU A 60 0.11 41.28 -39.84
CA LEU A 60 -1.28 41.75 -39.88
C LEU A 60 -1.58 42.88 -38.88
N GLY A 61 -0.64 43.24 -38.01
CA GLY A 61 -0.87 44.22 -36.94
C GLY A 61 -1.63 43.62 -35.75
N PHE A 62 -2.03 44.47 -34.79
CA PHE A 62 -2.56 44.02 -33.50
C PHE A 62 -4.04 43.59 -33.57
N HIS A 63 -4.31 42.35 -33.13
CA HIS A 63 -5.66 41.81 -32.96
C HIS A 63 -5.77 41.01 -31.65
N GLY A 64 -6.94 41.08 -30.97
CA GLY A 64 -7.16 40.41 -29.69
C GLY A 64 -6.99 38.89 -29.69
N LEU A 65 -7.16 38.24 -30.86
CA LEU A 65 -6.94 36.79 -31.01
C LEU A 65 -5.47 36.38 -30.80
N GLN A 66 -4.52 37.26 -31.07
CA GLN A 66 -3.08 37.01 -30.89
C GLN A 66 -2.72 36.89 -29.40
N ILE A 67 -3.38 37.70 -28.55
CA ILE A 67 -3.21 37.61 -27.10
C ILE A 67 -3.69 36.24 -26.62
N PHE A 68 -4.86 35.79 -27.09
CA PHE A 68 -5.37 34.46 -26.76
C PHE A 68 -4.43 33.35 -27.22
N GLY A 69 -3.95 33.39 -28.47
CA GLY A 69 -2.98 32.43 -29.00
C GLY A 69 -1.66 32.40 -28.21
N LEU A 70 -1.17 33.57 -27.80
CA LEU A 70 0.04 33.70 -26.99
C LEU A 70 -0.14 33.06 -25.61
N PHE A 71 -1.22 33.39 -24.89
CA PHE A 71 -1.51 32.83 -23.58
C PHE A 71 -1.80 31.33 -23.65
N ALA A 72 -2.56 30.88 -24.64
CA ALA A 72 -2.86 29.46 -24.84
C ALA A 72 -1.58 28.66 -25.15
N GLY A 73 -0.73 29.18 -26.06
CA GLY A 73 0.54 28.57 -26.40
C GLY A 73 1.49 28.51 -25.19
N LEU A 74 1.62 29.61 -24.45
CA LEU A 74 2.45 29.66 -23.25
C LEU A 74 1.92 28.73 -22.14
N ALA A 75 0.60 28.68 -21.93
CA ALA A 75 -0.02 27.78 -20.96
C ALA A 75 0.24 26.30 -21.29
N LEU A 76 0.16 25.92 -22.57
CA LEU A 76 0.51 24.58 -23.04
C LEU A 76 1.99 24.26 -22.79
N LEU A 77 2.90 25.16 -23.15
CA LEU A 77 4.34 24.98 -22.90
C LEU A 77 4.66 24.85 -21.42
N LEU A 78 4.09 25.72 -20.58
CA LEU A 78 4.28 25.67 -19.12
C LEU A 78 3.70 24.40 -18.53
N SER A 79 2.57 23.90 -19.05
CA SER A 79 1.97 22.63 -18.62
C SER A 79 2.88 21.45 -18.95
N VAL A 80 3.42 21.38 -20.17
CA VAL A 80 4.40 20.35 -20.55
C VAL A 80 5.69 20.48 -19.75
N LEU A 81 6.17 21.71 -19.50
CA LEU A 81 7.35 21.96 -18.68
C LEU A 81 7.13 21.53 -17.22
N ARG A 82 5.95 21.74 -16.65
CA ARG A 82 5.58 21.26 -15.30
C ARG A 82 5.50 19.73 -15.26
N LEU A 83 4.93 19.10 -16.29
CA LEU A 83 4.87 17.64 -16.45
C LEU A 83 6.27 17.01 -16.55
N THR A 84 7.23 17.73 -17.15
CA THR A 84 8.61 17.26 -17.34
C THR A 84 9.56 17.72 -16.22
N ARG A 85 9.19 18.72 -15.42
CA ARG A 85 9.87 19.11 -14.17
C ARG A 85 9.52 18.14 -13.02
N SER A 86 9.93 16.88 -13.17
CA SER A 86 9.85 15.88 -12.10
C SER A 86 11.09 15.82 -11.19
N ASP A 87 12.13 16.62 -11.43
CA ASP A 87 13.49 16.13 -11.23
C ASP A 87 14.33 16.74 -10.08
N TRP A 88 13.72 17.31 -9.05
CA TRP A 88 14.48 17.83 -7.89
C TRP A 88 13.88 17.54 -6.52
N VAL A 89 12.94 16.61 -6.39
CA VAL A 89 12.51 16.18 -5.05
C VAL A 89 13.54 15.15 -4.57
N ALA A 90 14.38 15.57 -3.62
CA ALA A 90 15.23 14.63 -2.90
C ALA A 90 14.32 13.59 -2.22
N PRO A 91 14.68 12.31 -2.22
CA PRO A 91 13.93 11.31 -1.50
C PRO A 91 13.78 11.73 -0.02
N GLU A 92 12.57 11.61 0.51
CA GLU A 92 12.30 11.87 1.91
C GLU A 92 13.07 10.87 2.80
N GLY A 93 13.58 11.35 3.93
CA GLY A 93 14.38 10.55 4.87
C GLY A 93 15.67 11.25 5.31
N ILE A 94 16.57 10.48 5.92
CA ILE A 94 17.88 10.96 6.39
C ILE A 94 18.95 10.51 5.40
N ALA A 95 19.54 11.45 4.68
CA ALA A 95 20.65 11.16 3.76
C ALA A 95 21.93 10.85 4.54
N VAL A 96 22.49 9.67 4.32
CA VAL A 96 23.71 9.18 4.97
C VAL A 96 24.82 9.00 3.92
N PRO A 97 25.97 9.67 4.10
CA PRO A 97 27.12 9.50 3.21
C PRO A 97 27.66 8.07 3.22
N ALA A 98 28.19 7.61 2.09
CA ALA A 98 28.78 6.27 1.96
C ALA A 98 29.90 5.98 2.97
N ALA A 99 30.64 7.02 3.37
CA ALA A 99 31.71 6.92 4.36
C ALA A 99 31.22 6.50 5.76
N GLU A 100 29.96 6.76 6.10
CA GLU A 100 29.39 6.39 7.40
C GLU A 100 28.90 4.93 7.45
N CYS A 101 28.64 4.32 6.29
CA CYS A 101 28.13 2.95 6.16
C CYS A 101 29.01 2.07 5.23
N PRO A 102 30.32 1.93 5.48
CA PRO A 102 31.25 1.31 4.53
C PRO A 102 30.88 -0.15 4.20
N ARG A 103 30.49 -0.93 5.20
CA ARG A 103 30.09 -2.34 5.03
C ARG A 103 28.87 -2.51 4.12
N LEU A 104 27.88 -1.61 4.24
CA LEU A 104 26.72 -1.62 3.36
C LEU A 104 27.14 -1.29 1.92
N PHE A 105 27.97 -0.25 1.74
CA PHE A 105 28.42 0.16 0.40
C PHE A 105 29.34 -0.86 -0.27
N GLU A 106 30.14 -1.61 0.49
CA GLU A 106 30.86 -2.77 -0.03
C GLU A 106 29.91 -3.86 -0.53
N ALA A 107 28.87 -4.20 0.23
CA ALA A 107 27.86 -5.16 -0.19
C ALA A 107 27.11 -4.67 -1.44
N LEU A 108 26.72 -3.39 -1.48
CA LEU A 108 26.10 -2.76 -2.64
C LEU A 108 27.00 -2.80 -3.87
N GLU A 109 28.30 -2.58 -3.70
CA GLU A 109 29.27 -2.62 -4.80
C GLU A 109 29.45 -4.05 -5.35
N ARG A 110 29.51 -5.06 -4.46
CA ARG A 110 29.55 -6.48 -4.88
C ARG A 110 28.29 -6.86 -5.67
N VAL A 111 27.12 -6.46 -5.19
CA VAL A 111 25.85 -6.68 -5.92
C VAL A 111 25.89 -5.92 -7.25
N ARG A 112 26.25 -4.63 -7.25
CA ARG A 112 26.35 -3.80 -8.45
C ARG A 112 27.23 -4.45 -9.53
N GLN A 113 28.38 -5.00 -9.16
CA GLN A 113 29.29 -5.66 -10.11
C GLN A 113 28.66 -6.92 -10.72
N LYS A 114 28.02 -7.77 -9.90
CA LYS A 114 27.28 -8.95 -10.39
C LYS A 114 26.12 -8.57 -11.31
N VAL A 115 25.35 -7.55 -10.93
CA VAL A 115 24.18 -7.09 -11.69
C VAL A 115 24.58 -6.24 -12.89
N ARG A 116 25.77 -5.64 -12.93
CA ARG A 116 26.15 -4.59 -13.89
C ARG A 116 25.18 -3.41 -13.85
N GLY A 117 24.76 -3.02 -12.64
CA GLY A 117 23.85 -1.91 -12.38
C GLY A 117 24.56 -0.55 -12.25
N PRO A 118 23.80 0.56 -12.19
CA PRO A 118 24.36 1.88 -11.92
C PRO A 118 24.92 1.97 -10.50
N ARG A 119 25.82 2.93 -10.25
CA ARG A 119 26.38 3.16 -8.90
C ARG A 119 25.37 3.89 -8.01
N ILE A 120 25.11 3.34 -6.83
CA ILE A 120 24.36 4.04 -5.78
C ILE A 120 25.26 5.13 -5.17
N SER A 121 24.71 6.34 -5.11
CA SER A 121 25.44 7.54 -4.70
C SER A 121 25.39 7.76 -3.19
N GLN A 122 24.23 7.52 -2.56
CA GLN A 122 24.01 7.71 -1.13
C GLN A 122 22.92 6.76 -0.61
N LEU A 123 22.94 6.56 0.72
CA LEU A 123 21.90 5.88 1.48
C LEU A 123 20.92 6.93 1.99
N VAL A 124 19.64 6.59 2.02
CA VAL A 124 18.58 7.40 2.63
C VAL A 124 17.84 6.49 3.58
N ILE A 125 17.92 6.78 4.87
CA ILE A 125 17.20 6.02 5.90
C ILE A 125 15.77 6.57 5.98
N THR A 126 14.79 5.67 5.87
CA THR A 126 13.36 6.01 5.86
C THR A 126 12.61 5.37 7.02
N GLU A 127 11.39 5.85 7.26
CA GLU A 127 10.45 5.33 8.26
C GLU A 127 9.68 4.11 7.74
N ASP A 128 9.67 3.91 6.43
CA ASP A 128 8.91 2.84 5.76
C ASP A 128 9.46 1.45 6.10
N TYR A 129 8.58 0.45 6.16
CA TYR A 129 9.00 -0.94 6.17
C TYR A 129 9.28 -1.43 4.74
N GLY A 130 10.47 -1.11 4.21
CA GLY A 130 10.82 -1.49 2.85
C GLY A 130 12.23 -1.10 2.42
N LEU A 131 12.59 -1.55 1.22
CA LEU A 131 13.82 -1.21 0.53
C LEU A 131 13.45 -0.74 -0.86
N ARG A 132 14.04 0.36 -1.34
CA ARG A 132 13.81 0.85 -2.71
C ARG A 132 15.03 1.52 -3.28
N ILE A 133 15.28 1.38 -4.58
CA ILE A 133 16.25 2.25 -5.28
C ILE A 133 15.53 3.38 -6.01
N ALA A 134 15.67 4.61 -5.49
CA ALA A 134 15.14 5.80 -6.13
C ALA A 134 16.10 6.32 -7.21
N GLN A 135 15.54 6.68 -8.37
CA GLN A 135 16.27 7.35 -9.43
C GLN A 135 15.93 8.83 -9.42
N GLN A 136 16.92 9.67 -9.12
CA GLN A 136 16.82 11.10 -9.26
C GLN A 136 17.37 11.51 -10.63
N MET A 137 16.46 11.87 -11.54
CA MET A 137 16.84 12.46 -12.82
C MET A 137 17.41 13.87 -12.59
N ARG A 138 18.33 14.31 -13.45
CA ARG A 138 19.00 15.61 -13.31
C ARG A 138 18.86 16.38 -14.62
N LEU A 139 18.46 17.66 -14.51
CA LEU A 139 18.27 18.57 -15.64
C LEU A 139 17.38 17.97 -16.75
N GLY A 140 16.20 17.43 -16.38
CA GLY A 140 15.26 16.83 -17.34
C GLY A 140 15.78 15.57 -18.04
N GLY A 141 16.86 14.95 -17.52
CA GLY A 141 17.52 13.79 -18.11
C GLY A 141 18.77 14.10 -18.94
N LEU A 142 19.16 15.37 -19.07
CA LEU A 142 20.40 15.77 -19.76
C LEU A 142 21.67 15.39 -18.99
N LEU A 143 21.59 15.34 -17.66
CA LEU A 143 22.69 14.92 -16.80
C LEU A 143 22.52 13.46 -16.35
N PRO A 144 23.62 12.73 -16.07
CA PRO A 144 23.54 11.39 -15.51
C PRO A 144 22.68 11.37 -14.25
N ALA A 145 21.70 10.46 -14.22
CA ALA A 145 20.82 10.27 -13.07
C ALA A 145 21.62 9.81 -11.84
N ARG A 146 21.21 10.27 -10.66
CA ARG A 146 21.71 9.77 -9.37
C ARG A 146 20.79 8.68 -8.84
N TYR A 147 21.36 7.69 -8.20
CA TYR A 147 20.62 6.57 -7.62
C TYR A 147 20.83 6.57 -6.11
N HIS A 148 19.73 6.50 -5.37
CA HIS A 148 19.73 6.53 -3.90
C HIS A 148 19.10 5.23 -3.40
N LEU A 149 19.75 4.57 -2.45
CA LEU A 149 19.14 3.44 -1.75
C LEU A 149 18.29 4.01 -0.62
N LEU A 150 16.98 3.81 -0.68
CA LEU A 150 16.08 4.07 0.42
C LEU A 150 15.97 2.77 1.21
N LEU A 151 16.45 2.80 2.46
CA LEU A 151 16.39 1.66 3.36
C LEU A 151 15.57 2.07 4.58
N GLY A 152 14.44 1.39 4.74
CA GLY A 152 13.63 1.47 5.93
C GLY A 152 14.40 1.07 7.17
N LEU A 153 14.43 1.94 8.17
CA LEU A 153 14.99 1.59 9.47
C LEU A 153 14.27 0.37 10.10
N PRO A 154 12.92 0.27 10.06
CA PRO A 154 12.21 -0.94 10.49
C PRO A 154 12.66 -2.22 9.78
N LEU A 155 12.90 -2.14 8.46
CA LEU A 155 13.37 -3.28 7.69
C LEU A 155 14.79 -3.68 8.13
N ALA A 156 15.68 -2.71 8.33
CA ALA A 156 17.04 -2.95 8.80
C ALA A 156 17.09 -3.58 10.21
N MET A 157 16.08 -3.31 11.06
CA MET A 157 15.91 -3.97 12.37
C MET A 157 15.37 -5.39 12.26
N ALA A 158 14.68 -5.70 11.15
CA ALA A 158 13.89 -6.91 10.99
C ALA A 158 14.63 -8.10 10.39
N ILE A 159 15.58 -7.84 9.50
CA ILE A 159 16.20 -8.90 8.70
C ILE A 159 17.71 -8.97 8.91
N ASP A 160 18.26 -10.15 8.68
CA ASP A 160 19.69 -10.38 8.67
C ASP A 160 20.36 -9.95 7.37
N ARG A 161 21.70 -10.04 7.37
CA ARG A 161 22.54 -9.55 6.27
C ARG A 161 22.31 -10.32 4.96
N PRO A 162 22.26 -11.67 4.95
CA PRO A 162 21.97 -12.42 3.72
C PRO A 162 20.64 -12.01 3.08
N ARG A 163 19.57 -11.84 3.87
CA ARG A 163 18.25 -11.43 3.37
C ARG A 163 18.26 -10.00 2.87
N LEU A 164 18.94 -9.08 3.56
CA LEU A 164 19.09 -7.71 3.05
C LEU A 164 19.82 -7.68 1.70
N VAL A 165 20.85 -8.51 1.50
CA VAL A 165 21.53 -8.63 0.20
C VAL A 165 20.60 -9.19 -0.88
N ALA A 166 19.74 -10.15 -0.54
CA ALA A 166 18.72 -10.68 -1.45
C ALA A 166 17.74 -9.59 -1.91
N LEU A 167 17.24 -8.77 -0.98
CA LEU A 167 16.34 -7.65 -1.29
C LEU A 167 17.06 -6.56 -2.11
N ILE A 168 18.32 -6.23 -1.79
CA ILE A 168 19.14 -5.31 -2.59
C ILE A 168 19.31 -5.84 -4.01
N ALA A 169 19.58 -7.13 -4.16
CA ALA A 169 19.68 -7.79 -5.46
C ALA A 169 18.37 -7.70 -6.24
N GLN A 170 17.23 -7.93 -5.59
CA GLN A 170 15.90 -7.75 -6.19
C GLN A 170 15.72 -6.31 -6.67
N GLU A 171 15.95 -5.31 -5.83
CA GLU A 171 15.80 -3.90 -6.21
C GLU A 171 16.71 -3.48 -7.37
N TYR A 172 17.94 -4.00 -7.41
CA TYR A 172 18.87 -3.73 -8.51
C TYR A 172 18.42 -4.32 -9.84
N SER A 173 17.62 -5.39 -9.83
CA SER A 173 17.16 -6.05 -11.05
C SER A 173 16.24 -5.14 -11.87
N HIS A 174 15.44 -4.28 -11.22
CA HIS A 174 14.59 -3.27 -11.89
C HIS A 174 15.40 -2.22 -12.67
N LEU A 175 16.68 -2.02 -12.31
CA LEU A 175 17.55 -1.02 -12.95
C LEU A 175 18.21 -1.55 -14.24
N ARG A 176 18.08 -2.85 -14.52
CA ARG A 176 18.83 -3.49 -15.59
C ARG A 176 18.21 -3.24 -16.96
N ARG A 177 18.89 -2.43 -17.79
CA ARG A 177 18.43 -2.07 -19.15
C ARG A 177 18.42 -3.22 -20.17
N ARG A 178 19.20 -4.29 -19.94
CA ARG A 178 19.59 -5.23 -21.00
C ARG A 178 18.54 -6.29 -21.39
N GLN A 179 17.43 -6.44 -20.65
CA GLN A 179 16.44 -7.50 -20.91
C GLN A 179 14.98 -7.02 -21.00
N GLY A 180 14.70 -5.72 -20.84
CA GLY A 180 13.31 -5.25 -20.75
C GLY A 180 13.14 -3.74 -20.92
N TRP A 181 13.52 -3.19 -22.08
CA TRP A 181 13.39 -1.75 -22.34
C TRP A 181 11.94 -1.25 -22.16
N LEU A 182 10.95 -2.09 -22.50
CA LEU A 182 9.53 -1.80 -22.34
C LEU A 182 9.15 -1.72 -20.86
N GLN A 183 9.56 -2.70 -20.04
CA GLN A 183 9.35 -2.70 -18.59
C GLN A 183 9.96 -1.44 -17.96
N ALA A 184 11.21 -1.12 -18.32
CA ALA A 184 11.87 0.08 -17.83
C ALA A 184 11.18 1.38 -18.30
N ALA A 185 10.59 1.41 -19.49
CA ALA A 185 9.82 2.55 -19.99
C ALA A 185 8.47 2.68 -19.26
N VAL A 186 7.75 1.58 -19.07
CA VAL A 186 6.50 1.51 -18.30
C VAL A 186 6.74 1.95 -16.86
N TYR A 187 7.79 1.45 -16.21
CA TYR A 187 8.19 1.83 -14.87
C TYR A 187 8.41 3.34 -14.73
N ARG A 188 9.19 3.94 -15.66
CA ARG A 188 9.40 5.40 -15.69
C ARG A 188 8.10 6.18 -15.92
N ALA A 189 7.28 5.74 -16.86
CA ALA A 189 6.01 6.39 -17.18
C ALA A 189 5.03 6.32 -15.99
N ARG A 190 4.95 5.16 -15.32
CA ARG A 190 4.13 4.95 -14.12
C ARG A 190 4.56 5.88 -12.99
N ARG A 191 5.85 5.97 -12.68
CA ARG A 191 6.36 6.89 -11.63
C ARG A 191 6.09 8.36 -11.94
N ARG A 192 6.24 8.78 -13.20
CA ARG A 192 5.91 10.15 -13.62
C ARG A 192 4.42 10.46 -13.43
N LEU A 193 3.54 9.53 -13.80
CA LEU A 193 2.10 9.71 -13.62
C LEU A 193 1.68 9.66 -12.14
N GLN A 194 2.31 8.83 -11.31
CA GLN A 194 2.05 8.79 -9.86
C GLN A 194 2.39 10.12 -9.20
N GLY A 195 3.61 10.64 -9.42
CA GLY A 195 3.99 11.95 -8.88
C GLY A 195 3.14 13.10 -9.43
N LEU A 196 2.60 12.97 -10.64
CA LEU A 196 1.61 13.91 -11.17
C LEU A 196 0.27 13.78 -10.43
N HIS A 197 -0.22 12.56 -10.22
CA HIS A 197 -1.48 12.30 -9.53
C HIS A 197 -1.46 12.84 -8.10
N GLU A 198 -0.37 12.62 -7.35
CA GLU A 198 -0.19 13.15 -5.99
C GLU A 198 -0.21 14.69 -5.97
N ARG A 199 0.54 15.33 -6.89
CA ARG A 199 0.55 16.81 -7.02
C ARG A 199 -0.77 17.40 -7.50
N LEU A 200 -1.59 16.61 -8.18
CA LEU A 200 -2.89 17.02 -8.72
C LEU A 200 -4.06 16.61 -7.81
N ALA A 201 -3.89 15.68 -6.88
CA ALA A 201 -4.92 15.30 -5.90
C ALA A 201 -5.24 16.47 -4.95
N ASP A 202 -4.24 17.30 -4.65
CA ASP A 202 -4.41 18.58 -3.94
C ASP A 202 -5.05 19.67 -4.82
N ALA A 203 -5.08 19.46 -6.14
CA ALA A 203 -5.50 20.47 -7.10
C ALA A 203 -6.81 20.06 -7.79
N ARG A 204 -7.93 20.63 -7.34
CA ARG A 204 -9.17 20.81 -8.13
C ARG A 204 -8.93 21.53 -9.50
N GLN A 205 -7.69 21.85 -9.84
CA GLN A 205 -7.21 22.64 -10.98
C GLN A 205 -7.11 21.88 -12.31
N MET A 206 -7.44 20.58 -12.37
CA MET A 206 -7.63 19.90 -13.66
C MET A 206 -8.77 20.48 -14.51
N THR A 207 -9.60 21.35 -13.92
CA THR A 207 -10.69 22.10 -14.58
C THR A 207 -10.21 23.10 -15.64
N HIS A 208 -8.91 23.41 -15.74
CA HIS A 208 -8.41 24.41 -16.71
C HIS A 208 -7.66 23.84 -17.92
N LEU A 209 -7.51 22.51 -18.05
CA LEU A 209 -6.73 21.90 -19.14
C LEU A 209 -7.51 21.67 -20.46
N GLY A 210 -8.72 22.24 -20.59
CA GLY A 210 -9.55 22.11 -21.77
C GLY A 210 -10.26 20.74 -21.85
N TRP A 211 -11.50 20.77 -22.34
CA TRP A 211 -12.39 19.61 -22.44
C TRP A 211 -11.76 18.38 -23.13
N ALA A 212 -10.93 18.61 -24.15
CA ALA A 212 -10.23 17.54 -24.86
C ALA A 212 -9.24 16.75 -23.99
N ASN A 213 -8.49 17.43 -23.12
CA ASN A 213 -7.53 16.77 -22.22
C ASN A 213 -8.23 15.96 -21.12
N GLU A 214 -9.30 16.51 -20.55
CA GLU A 214 -10.12 15.80 -19.56
C GLU A 214 -10.70 14.51 -20.16
N ARG A 215 -11.26 14.59 -21.37
CA ARG A 215 -11.85 13.43 -22.06
C ARG A 215 -10.80 12.38 -22.40
N PHE A 216 -9.63 12.79 -22.91
CA PHE A 216 -8.52 11.87 -23.17
C PHE A 216 -8.04 11.20 -21.89
N MET A 217 -7.80 11.95 -20.81
CA MET A 217 -7.28 11.40 -19.55
C MET A 217 -8.27 10.45 -18.89
N ARG A 218 -9.58 10.76 -18.92
CA ARG A 218 -10.64 9.85 -18.44
C ARG A 218 -10.66 8.52 -19.19
N TRP A 219 -10.37 8.52 -20.48
CA TRP A 219 -10.29 7.30 -21.28
C TRP A 219 -8.94 6.57 -21.13
N TYR A 220 -7.83 7.30 -21.12
CA TYR A 220 -6.48 6.77 -21.14
C TYR A 220 -6.04 6.20 -19.79
N LEU A 221 -6.22 6.97 -18.70
CA LEU A 221 -5.67 6.62 -17.38
C LEU A 221 -6.14 5.25 -16.87
N PRO A 222 -7.43 4.90 -16.89
CA PRO A 222 -7.89 3.58 -16.40
C PRO A 222 -7.21 2.41 -17.14
N ARG A 223 -7.10 2.52 -18.47
CA ARG A 223 -6.46 1.51 -19.31
C ARG A 223 -4.96 1.44 -19.04
N TRP A 224 -4.31 2.59 -18.90
CA TRP A 224 -2.88 2.68 -18.65
C TRP A 224 -2.53 2.10 -17.28
N TRP A 225 -3.29 2.44 -16.24
CA TRP A 225 -3.07 1.91 -14.90
C TRP A 225 -3.20 0.39 -14.88
N ALA A 226 -4.24 -0.17 -15.50
CA ALA A 226 -4.44 -1.62 -15.54
C ALA A 226 -3.36 -2.34 -16.37
N ALA A 227 -3.05 -1.84 -17.58
CA ALA A 227 -2.05 -2.47 -18.45
C ALA A 227 -0.63 -2.37 -17.85
N SER A 228 -0.25 -1.20 -17.31
CA SER A 228 1.04 -1.00 -16.65
C SER A 228 1.16 -1.80 -15.35
N PHE A 229 0.05 -2.05 -14.65
CA PHE A 229 0.02 -2.88 -13.45
C PHE A 229 0.37 -4.33 -13.76
N VAL A 230 -0.19 -4.91 -14.82
CA VAL A 230 0.16 -6.27 -15.27
C VAL A 230 1.64 -6.36 -15.66
N VAL A 231 2.17 -5.36 -16.37
CA VAL A 231 3.61 -5.31 -16.69
C VAL A 231 4.48 -5.16 -15.44
N ALA A 232 4.07 -4.36 -14.47
CA ALA A 232 4.78 -4.22 -13.20
C ALA A 232 4.81 -5.55 -12.41
N ARG A 233 3.69 -6.28 -12.33
CA ARG A 233 3.64 -7.62 -11.72
C ARG A 233 4.59 -8.62 -12.41
N GLN A 234 4.67 -8.58 -13.75
CA GLN A 234 5.63 -9.39 -14.49
C GLN A 234 7.09 -9.01 -14.19
N ASP A 235 7.36 -7.72 -14.01
CA ASP A 235 8.69 -7.20 -13.67
C ASP A 235 9.14 -7.69 -12.27
N GLU A 236 8.24 -7.73 -11.30
CA GLU A 236 8.49 -8.30 -9.95
C GLU A 236 8.90 -9.78 -10.02
N ALA A 237 8.18 -10.59 -10.80
CA ALA A 237 8.53 -12.01 -10.98
C ALA A 237 9.88 -12.20 -11.68
N VAL A 238 10.24 -11.30 -12.61
CA VAL A 238 11.57 -11.28 -13.22
C VAL A 238 12.64 -10.87 -12.20
N ALA A 239 12.33 -9.89 -11.36
CA ALA A 239 13.21 -9.40 -10.32
C ALA A 239 13.56 -10.48 -9.30
N ASP A 240 12.55 -11.21 -8.82
CA ASP A 240 12.71 -12.34 -7.91
C ASP A 240 13.62 -13.41 -8.50
N ARG A 241 13.36 -13.84 -9.74
CA ARG A 241 14.20 -14.86 -10.42
C ARG A 241 15.63 -14.38 -10.62
N MET A 242 15.84 -13.10 -10.89
CA MET A 242 17.17 -12.53 -11.06
C MET A 242 17.92 -12.44 -9.73
N ALA A 243 17.26 -12.01 -8.66
CA ALA A 243 17.82 -12.00 -7.32
C ALA A 243 18.20 -13.42 -6.88
N ALA A 244 17.30 -14.39 -7.06
CA ALA A 244 17.52 -15.79 -6.75
C ALA A 244 18.70 -16.41 -7.51
N ARG A 245 18.98 -15.97 -8.74
CA ARG A 245 20.17 -16.40 -9.50
C ARG A 245 21.48 -15.89 -8.90
N TRP A 246 21.46 -14.81 -8.11
CA TRP A 246 22.67 -14.20 -7.54
C TRP A 246 22.92 -14.58 -6.08
N VAL A 247 21.86 -14.82 -5.31
CA VAL A 247 21.95 -15.25 -3.91
C VAL A 247 21.70 -16.75 -3.79
N SER A 248 20.45 -17.18 -3.96
CA SER A 248 19.98 -18.55 -4.22
C SER A 248 18.44 -18.51 -4.23
N LYS A 249 17.78 -19.54 -4.78
CA LYS A 249 16.32 -19.68 -4.69
C LYS A 249 15.83 -19.76 -3.23
N PRO A 250 16.40 -20.61 -2.35
CA PRO A 250 15.97 -20.69 -0.96
C PRO A 250 16.11 -19.37 -0.21
N LEU A 251 17.28 -18.72 -0.28
CA LEU A 251 17.52 -17.46 0.43
C LEU A 251 16.59 -16.34 -0.04
N MET A 252 16.26 -16.30 -1.34
CA MET A 252 15.27 -15.36 -1.84
C MET A 252 13.88 -15.65 -1.27
N GLY A 253 13.43 -16.91 -1.29
CA GLY A 253 12.14 -17.30 -0.72
C GLY A 253 12.03 -17.04 0.79
N GLU A 254 13.11 -17.26 1.53
CA GLU A 254 13.22 -16.92 2.95
C GLU A 254 13.10 -15.41 3.20
N ALA A 255 13.82 -14.60 2.41
CA ALA A 255 13.74 -13.14 2.52
C ALA A 255 12.32 -12.63 2.26
N LEU A 256 11.64 -13.17 1.23
CA LEU A 256 10.27 -12.80 0.90
C LEU A 256 9.28 -13.19 1.99
N SER A 257 9.41 -14.39 2.53
CA SER A 257 8.54 -14.90 3.60
C SER A 257 8.72 -14.07 4.88
N GLU A 258 9.97 -13.80 5.28
CA GLU A 258 10.24 -13.02 6.48
C GLU A 258 9.76 -11.57 6.34
N VAL A 259 9.96 -10.94 5.17
CA VAL A 259 9.45 -9.59 4.91
C VAL A 259 7.94 -9.53 4.97
N ALA A 260 7.23 -10.53 4.42
CA ALA A 260 5.78 -10.57 4.48
C ALA A 260 5.28 -10.70 5.94
N VAL A 261 5.82 -11.66 6.69
CA VAL A 261 5.41 -11.95 8.08
C VAL A 261 5.73 -10.78 9.02
N ARG A 262 6.95 -10.24 8.96
CA ARG A 262 7.31 -9.09 9.80
C ARG A 262 6.59 -7.83 9.37
N GLY A 263 6.37 -7.64 8.06
CA GLY A 263 5.54 -6.55 7.56
C GLY A 263 4.12 -6.58 8.12
N ARG A 264 3.52 -7.78 8.19
CA ARG A 264 2.22 -7.99 8.87
C ARG A 264 2.29 -7.63 10.35
N TRP A 265 3.32 -8.12 11.06
CA TRP A 265 3.51 -7.82 12.48
C TRP A 265 3.61 -6.31 12.74
N PHE A 266 4.34 -5.59 11.88
CA PHE A 266 4.45 -4.13 11.98
C PHE A 266 3.10 -3.44 11.81
N ARG A 267 2.31 -3.84 10.80
CA ARG A 267 0.99 -3.24 10.53
C ARG A 267 -0.03 -3.53 11.63
N GLU A 268 -0.09 -4.77 12.11
CA GLU A 268 -1.18 -5.23 12.97
C GLU A 268 -0.89 -5.09 14.46
N GLN A 269 0.36 -5.36 14.87
CA GLN A 269 0.73 -5.48 16.28
C GLN A 269 1.52 -4.26 16.74
N PHE A 270 2.62 -3.95 16.07
CA PHE A 270 3.54 -2.91 16.52
C PHE A 270 2.88 -1.53 16.58
N TRP A 271 2.26 -1.08 15.48
CA TRP A 271 1.67 0.26 15.44
C TRP A 271 0.53 0.40 16.43
N THR A 272 -0.33 -0.61 16.55
CA THR A 272 -1.39 -0.67 17.57
C THR A 272 -0.80 -0.50 18.96
N MET A 273 0.19 -1.34 19.33
CA MET A 273 0.87 -1.26 20.61
C MET A 273 1.54 0.10 20.87
N HIS A 274 2.17 0.70 19.85
CA HIS A 274 2.81 2.00 19.97
C HIS A 274 1.79 3.12 20.23
N TRP A 275 0.72 3.19 19.43
CA TRP A 275 -0.31 4.23 19.57
C TRP A 275 -1.06 4.13 20.88
N LEU A 276 -1.27 2.92 21.40
CA LEU A 276 -1.91 2.71 22.71
C LEU A 276 -1.15 3.33 23.89
N ARG A 277 0.15 3.61 23.74
CA ARG A 277 0.93 4.31 24.77
C ARG A 277 0.45 5.75 24.99
N ALA A 278 -0.30 6.33 24.06
CA ALA A 278 -0.95 7.63 24.23
C ALA A 278 -1.93 7.65 25.42
N ARG A 279 -2.37 6.49 25.91
CA ARG A 279 -3.16 6.36 27.15
C ARG A 279 -2.43 6.93 28.36
N GLU A 280 -1.14 6.63 28.48
CA GLU A 280 -0.31 6.99 29.63
C GLU A 280 0.51 8.25 29.36
N LEU A 281 0.94 8.44 28.11
CA LEU A 281 1.88 9.49 27.74
C LEU A 281 1.18 10.68 27.10
N ALA A 282 1.28 11.85 27.76
CA ALA A 282 0.69 13.09 27.27
C ALA A 282 1.37 13.62 26.00
N SER A 283 2.67 13.36 25.83
CA SER A 283 3.46 13.76 24.66
C SER A 283 3.85 12.55 23.82
N PRO A 284 3.96 12.71 22.49
CA PRO A 284 4.37 11.62 21.61
C PRO A 284 5.80 11.17 21.93
N ILE A 285 6.00 9.87 21.85
CA ILE A 285 7.32 9.25 21.93
C ILE A 285 7.64 8.60 20.59
N GLY A 286 8.93 8.48 20.28
CA GLY A 286 9.35 7.91 19.01
C GLY A 286 9.14 6.39 18.94
N PRO A 287 8.70 5.86 17.79
CA PRO A 287 8.45 4.42 17.62
C PRO A 287 9.72 3.59 17.43
N PHE A 288 10.77 4.11 16.81
CA PHE A 288 11.91 3.33 16.34
C PHE A 288 12.83 2.86 17.47
N SER A 289 13.00 3.63 18.55
CA SER A 289 13.72 3.16 19.75
C SER A 289 13.01 1.97 20.40
N LEU A 290 11.68 2.06 20.53
CA LEU A 290 10.85 0.95 21.03
C LEU A 290 10.94 -0.27 20.11
N MET A 291 10.84 -0.02 18.80
CA MET A 291 10.95 -1.05 17.78
C MET A 291 12.27 -1.81 17.87
N ALA A 292 13.40 -1.11 18.02
CA ALA A 292 14.71 -1.74 18.19
C ALA A 292 14.75 -2.70 19.40
N GLY A 293 14.09 -2.32 20.50
CA GLY A 293 13.96 -3.17 21.69
C GLY A 293 13.11 -4.41 21.42
N VAL A 294 11.89 -4.23 20.88
CA VAL A 294 10.94 -5.34 20.65
C VAL A 294 11.47 -6.33 19.61
N MET A 295 12.18 -5.86 18.59
CA MET A 295 12.73 -6.70 17.52
C MET A 295 13.89 -7.60 17.98
N ASN A 296 14.50 -7.31 19.13
CA ASN A 296 15.50 -8.20 19.74
C ASN A 296 14.86 -9.38 20.50
N HIS A 297 13.54 -9.35 20.74
CA HIS A 297 12.82 -10.45 21.34
C HIS A 297 12.29 -11.42 20.28
N SER A 298 12.30 -12.72 20.60
CA SER A 298 11.68 -13.72 19.75
C SER A 298 10.16 -13.48 19.70
N MET A 299 9.61 -13.37 18.49
CA MET A 299 8.16 -13.39 18.29
C MET A 299 7.61 -14.76 18.71
N ASP A 300 6.36 -14.78 19.15
CA ASP A 300 5.63 -16.02 19.41
C ASP A 300 5.63 -16.90 18.15
N VAL A 301 6.09 -18.14 18.27
CA VAL A 301 6.20 -19.12 17.18
C VAL A 301 4.84 -19.39 16.56
N ASN A 302 3.78 -19.45 17.38
CA ASN A 302 2.42 -19.68 16.88
C ASN A 302 1.95 -18.49 16.04
N TRP A 303 2.22 -17.26 16.51
CA TRP A 303 1.90 -16.05 15.77
C TRP A 303 2.64 -16.00 14.42
N VAL A 304 3.94 -16.32 14.42
CA VAL A 304 4.76 -16.33 13.20
C VAL A 304 4.24 -17.37 12.20
N TYR A 305 3.89 -18.56 12.66
CA TYR A 305 3.36 -19.61 11.80
C TYR A 305 2.00 -19.22 11.19
N GLN A 306 1.07 -18.71 12.02
CA GLN A 306 -0.24 -18.25 11.55
C GLN A 306 -0.13 -17.05 10.62
N GLY A 307 0.73 -16.08 10.96
CA GLY A 307 1.01 -14.93 10.11
C GLY A 307 1.61 -15.35 8.77
N TRP A 308 2.52 -16.32 8.76
CA TRP A 308 3.05 -16.88 7.50
C TRP A 308 1.97 -17.55 6.67
N LYS A 309 1.12 -18.39 7.28
CA LYS A 309 0.00 -19.03 6.59
C LYS A 309 -0.87 -17.94 5.96
N GLN A 310 -1.34 -16.97 6.74
CA GLN A 310 -2.18 -15.88 6.26
C GLN A 310 -1.54 -15.08 5.11
N GLU A 311 -0.27 -14.69 5.21
CA GLU A 311 0.42 -13.97 4.13
C GLU A 311 0.65 -14.84 2.88
N TYR A 312 0.85 -16.16 3.05
CA TYR A 312 0.97 -17.09 1.95
C TYR A 312 -0.37 -17.30 1.22
N HIS A 313 -1.50 -17.36 1.92
CA HIS A 313 -2.83 -17.49 1.29
C HIS A 313 -3.47 -16.16 0.89
N ALA A 314 -2.93 -15.03 1.34
CA ALA A 314 -3.46 -13.72 1.01
C ALA A 314 -3.55 -13.51 -0.51
N PRO A 315 -4.72 -13.06 -1.03
CA PRO A 315 -4.88 -12.79 -2.44
C PRO A 315 -3.96 -11.65 -2.88
N ALA A 316 -3.51 -11.68 -4.13
CA ALA A 316 -2.67 -10.63 -4.67
C ALA A 316 -3.42 -9.29 -4.66
N SER A 317 -2.92 -8.33 -3.87
CA SER A 317 -3.52 -6.99 -3.76
C SER A 317 -3.54 -6.27 -5.11
N TYR A 318 -4.66 -5.63 -5.45
CA TYR A 318 -4.77 -4.72 -6.60
C TYR A 318 -4.34 -3.29 -6.26
N GLN A 319 -4.02 -3.01 -4.99
CA GLN A 319 -3.50 -1.72 -4.53
C GLN A 319 -1.98 -1.64 -4.75
N ASP A 320 -1.28 -2.78 -4.63
CA ASP A 320 0.18 -2.86 -4.76
C ASP A 320 0.60 -3.70 -5.98
N THR A 321 1.75 -3.36 -6.56
CA THR A 321 2.30 -4.07 -7.72
C THR A 321 2.95 -5.43 -7.43
N PRO A 322 3.45 -5.75 -6.22
CA PRO A 322 3.96 -7.09 -5.93
C PRO A 322 2.88 -8.18 -6.04
N PRO A 323 3.21 -9.34 -6.66
CA PRO A 323 2.38 -10.55 -6.61
C PRO A 323 2.24 -11.08 -5.17
N SER A 324 1.31 -12.00 -4.94
CA SER A 324 1.16 -12.62 -3.60
C SER A 324 2.39 -13.44 -3.22
N LEU A 325 2.62 -13.66 -1.91
CA LEU A 325 3.75 -14.46 -1.45
C LEU A 325 3.75 -15.85 -2.09
N ARG A 326 2.58 -16.50 -2.20
CA ARG A 326 2.40 -17.78 -2.90
C ARG A 326 2.85 -17.73 -4.36
N GLU A 327 2.43 -16.71 -5.12
CA GLU A 327 2.83 -16.55 -6.52
C GLU A 327 4.35 -16.38 -6.67
N ARG A 328 4.96 -15.61 -5.76
CA ARG A 328 6.41 -15.35 -5.77
C ARG A 328 7.22 -16.60 -5.43
N LEU A 329 6.83 -17.34 -4.39
CA LEU A 329 7.50 -18.61 -4.01
C LEU A 329 7.36 -19.68 -5.10
N ARG A 330 6.16 -19.83 -5.68
CA ARG A 330 5.94 -20.72 -6.83
C ARG A 330 6.78 -20.31 -8.04
N GLY A 331 6.86 -19.01 -8.34
CA GLY A 331 7.67 -18.48 -9.44
C GLY A 331 9.19 -18.70 -9.29
N LEU A 332 9.65 -19.04 -8.09
CA LEU A 332 11.03 -19.38 -7.76
C LEU A 332 11.28 -20.90 -7.65
N ASP A 333 10.23 -21.73 -7.73
CA ASP A 333 10.25 -23.14 -7.38
C ASP A 333 10.77 -23.39 -5.94
N VAL A 334 10.35 -22.54 -4.99
CA VAL A 334 10.65 -22.71 -3.56
C VAL A 334 9.43 -23.37 -2.90
N PRO A 335 9.61 -24.48 -2.16
CA PRO A 335 8.50 -25.13 -1.50
C PRO A 335 7.89 -24.20 -0.44
N PRO A 336 6.56 -24.25 -0.22
CA PRO A 336 5.94 -23.55 0.89
C PRO A 336 6.47 -24.08 2.22
N GLY A 337 6.77 -23.18 3.14
CA GLY A 337 7.11 -23.53 4.52
C GLY A 337 7.60 -22.32 5.30
N LEU A 338 7.32 -22.32 6.60
CA LEU A 338 7.95 -21.37 7.51
C LEU A 338 9.45 -21.69 7.59
N THR A 339 10.27 -20.69 7.30
CA THR A 339 11.72 -20.79 7.39
C THR A 339 12.21 -20.11 8.66
N PRO A 340 13.39 -20.48 9.20
CA PRO A 340 13.93 -19.84 10.38
C PRO A 340 14.09 -18.32 10.16
N MET A 341 13.38 -17.54 10.97
CA MET A 341 13.43 -16.08 10.94
C MET A 341 14.83 -15.59 11.34
N SER A 342 15.18 -14.38 10.90
CA SER A 342 16.45 -13.74 11.24
C SER A 342 16.59 -13.62 12.76
N SER A 343 17.69 -14.17 13.29
CA SER A 343 18.11 -14.03 14.70
C SER A 343 18.96 -12.78 14.95
N SER A 344 19.29 -12.04 13.90
CA SER A 344 20.10 -10.82 13.96
C SER A 344 19.56 -9.76 13.02
N ASN A 345 19.94 -8.50 13.26
CA ASN A 345 19.52 -7.36 12.45
C ASN A 345 20.70 -6.76 11.63
N CYS A 346 20.35 -5.85 10.73
CA CYS A 346 21.28 -5.13 9.87
C CYS A 346 21.69 -3.74 10.39
N LEU A 347 21.35 -3.36 11.63
CA LEU A 347 21.69 -2.02 12.16
C LEU A 347 23.20 -1.75 12.14
N ALA A 348 24.02 -2.78 12.38
CA ALA A 348 25.48 -2.67 12.30
C ALA A 348 26.01 -2.27 10.91
N TRP A 349 25.21 -2.41 9.85
CA TRP A 349 25.57 -1.94 8.49
C TRP A 349 25.28 -0.46 8.28
N LEU A 350 24.45 0.16 9.13
CA LEU A 350 24.20 1.61 9.15
C LEU A 350 25.33 2.41 9.82
N GLY A 351 26.40 1.73 10.25
CA GLY A 351 27.59 2.33 10.87
C GLY A 351 27.53 2.37 12.39
N LYS A 352 28.58 2.92 13.02
CA LYS A 352 28.71 3.03 14.49
C LYS A 352 27.68 3.99 15.12
N ARG A 353 26.88 4.69 14.30
CA ARG A 353 25.91 5.71 14.70
C ARG A 353 24.47 5.28 14.43
N SER A 354 24.18 3.97 14.37
CA SER A 354 22.81 3.47 14.15
C SER A 354 21.81 4.05 15.15
N GLU A 355 22.21 4.20 16.41
CA GLU A 355 21.40 4.81 17.48
C GLU A 355 21.02 6.27 17.17
N ARG A 356 21.95 7.05 16.60
CA ARG A 356 21.67 8.43 16.17
C ARG A 356 20.59 8.47 15.08
N TRP A 357 20.59 7.51 14.16
CA TRP A 357 19.57 7.46 13.11
C TRP A 357 18.20 7.11 13.66
N ILE A 358 18.14 6.22 14.65
CA ILE A 358 16.93 5.89 15.39
C ILE A 358 16.38 7.15 16.07
N GLU A 359 17.22 7.86 16.83
CA GLU A 359 16.83 9.07 17.57
C GLU A 359 16.33 10.18 16.62
N LEU A 360 17.01 10.42 15.50
CA LEU A 360 16.60 11.42 14.54
C LEU A 360 15.26 11.10 13.86
N LEU A 361 15.00 9.82 13.55
CA LEU A 361 13.71 9.42 13.01
C LEU A 361 12.60 9.49 14.06
N ASP A 362 12.89 9.14 15.31
CA ASP A 362 11.96 9.29 16.43
C ASP A 362 11.54 10.76 16.62
N GLN A 363 12.50 11.68 16.62
CA GLN A 363 12.22 13.11 16.71
C GLN A 363 11.35 13.60 15.55
N ARG A 364 11.67 13.19 14.31
CA ARG A 364 10.88 13.55 13.12
C ARG A 364 9.46 13.01 13.18
N TRP A 365 9.31 11.77 13.64
CA TRP A 365 8.01 11.14 13.81
C TRP A 365 7.17 11.88 14.85
N CYS A 366 7.73 12.21 16.02
CA CYS A 366 7.04 12.96 17.06
C CYS A 366 6.57 14.34 16.57
N VAL A 367 7.40 15.05 15.81
CA VAL A 367 7.03 16.35 15.22
C VAL A 367 5.88 16.19 14.22
N ARG A 368 5.92 15.17 13.36
CA ARG A 368 4.90 14.95 12.34
C ARG A 368 3.56 14.51 12.93
N HIS A 369 3.58 13.65 13.93
CA HIS A 369 2.38 13.00 14.49
C HIS A 369 1.91 13.59 15.82
N GLY A 370 2.49 14.69 16.29
CA GLY A 370 2.13 15.28 17.59
C GLY A 370 0.65 15.67 17.71
N HIS A 371 0.05 16.23 16.65
CA HIS A 371 -1.38 16.54 16.64
C HIS A 371 -2.24 15.27 16.69
N ASP A 372 -1.90 14.27 15.87
CA ASP A 372 -2.61 12.99 15.81
C ASP A 372 -2.52 12.25 17.15
N TRP A 373 -1.38 12.33 17.85
CA TRP A 373 -1.19 11.79 19.19
C TRP A 373 -2.15 12.39 20.22
N VAL A 374 -2.29 13.72 20.22
CA VAL A 374 -3.22 14.39 21.13
C VAL A 374 -4.66 14.03 20.81
N ALA A 375 -5.04 13.99 19.53
CA ALA A 375 -6.38 13.60 19.10
C ALA A 375 -6.69 12.14 19.47
N TYR A 376 -5.77 11.22 19.22
CA TYR A 376 -5.94 9.81 19.55
C TYR A 376 -6.00 9.59 21.07
N ARG A 377 -5.19 10.32 21.84
CA ARG A 377 -5.28 10.32 23.31
C ARG A 377 -6.67 10.75 23.80
N GLN A 378 -7.28 11.76 23.19
CA GLN A 378 -8.65 12.18 23.55
C GLN A 378 -9.65 11.05 23.31
N ILE A 379 -9.57 10.38 22.15
CA ILE A 379 -10.41 9.21 21.83
C ILE A 379 -10.24 8.12 22.89
N LEU A 380 -9.00 7.78 23.22
CA LEU A 380 -8.68 6.76 24.23
C LEU A 380 -9.20 7.16 25.62
N SER A 381 -9.07 8.43 26.01
CA SER A 381 -9.57 8.91 27.30
C SER A 381 -11.10 8.90 27.39
N ALA A 382 -11.79 9.25 26.30
CA ALA A 382 -13.25 9.18 26.23
C ALA A 382 -13.74 7.73 26.29
N SER A 383 -13.06 6.83 25.59
CA SER A 383 -13.32 5.40 25.63
C SER A 383 -13.11 4.82 27.03
N ALA A 384 -12.00 5.15 27.69
CA ALA A 384 -11.73 4.71 29.06
C ALA A 384 -12.77 5.23 30.07
N ALA A 385 -13.21 6.48 29.93
CA ALA A 385 -14.30 7.03 30.74
C ALA A 385 -15.62 6.29 30.51
N ARG A 386 -15.89 5.87 29.26
CA ARG A 386 -17.08 5.10 28.93
C ARG A 386 -17.04 3.69 29.51
N VAL A 387 -15.89 3.02 29.44
CA VAL A 387 -15.66 1.72 30.10
C VAL A 387 -15.88 1.86 31.61
N ALA A 388 -15.29 2.88 32.25
CA ALA A 388 -15.43 3.10 33.69
C ALA A 388 -16.90 3.36 34.12
N ALA A 389 -17.73 3.93 33.25
CA ALA A 389 -19.15 4.14 33.51
C ALA A 389 -20.02 2.89 33.32
N LEU A 390 -19.67 2.02 32.37
CA LEU A 390 -20.44 0.83 32.01
C LEU A 390 -20.02 -0.40 32.83
N MET A 391 -18.73 -0.58 33.08
CA MET A 391 -18.18 -1.78 33.73
C MET A 391 -18.82 -2.12 35.09
N PRO A 392 -19.03 -1.16 36.02
CA PRO A 392 -19.64 -1.47 37.31
C PRO A 392 -21.10 -1.92 37.22
N ARG A 393 -21.74 -1.68 36.07
CA ARG A 393 -23.14 -1.98 35.80
C ARG A 393 -23.31 -3.15 34.84
N GLU A 394 -22.22 -3.79 34.42
CA GLU A 394 -22.19 -4.88 33.42
C GLU A 394 -23.31 -5.92 33.62
N PRO A 395 -23.61 -6.40 34.84
CA PRO A 395 -24.68 -7.38 35.06
C PRO A 395 -26.10 -6.91 34.70
N TYR A 396 -26.30 -5.59 34.60
CA TYR A 396 -27.60 -4.95 34.38
C TYR A 396 -27.69 -4.21 33.03
N LEU A 397 -26.66 -4.30 32.18
CA LEU A 397 -26.64 -3.67 30.87
C LEU A 397 -27.57 -4.40 29.89
N ASP A 398 -28.18 -3.64 28.99
CA ASP A 398 -28.89 -4.21 27.85
C ASP A 398 -27.92 -4.72 26.77
N ALA A 399 -28.45 -5.40 25.75
CA ALA A 399 -27.63 -5.99 24.68
C ALA A 399 -26.81 -4.93 23.91
N ASP A 400 -27.36 -3.74 23.66
CA ASP A 400 -26.66 -2.69 22.92
C ASP A 400 -25.55 -2.04 23.76
N GLN A 401 -25.79 -1.87 25.06
CA GLN A 401 -24.80 -1.37 26.02
C GLN A 401 -23.66 -2.36 26.25
N LEU A 402 -23.94 -3.67 26.26
CA LEU A 402 -22.89 -4.70 26.30
C LEU A 402 -22.06 -4.70 25.02
N VAL A 403 -22.69 -4.53 23.85
CA VAL A 403 -21.96 -4.36 22.58
C VAL A 403 -21.08 -3.11 22.60
N GLU A 404 -21.60 -2.00 23.11
CA GLU A 404 -20.82 -0.77 23.29
C GLU A 404 -19.62 -1.04 24.20
N LEU A 405 -19.84 -1.67 25.36
CA LEU A 405 -18.79 -2.00 26.31
C LEU A 405 -17.71 -2.89 25.69
N GLY A 406 -18.10 -3.95 25.00
CA GLY A 406 -17.19 -4.84 24.27
C GLY A 406 -16.35 -4.09 23.24
N TRP A 407 -16.97 -3.17 22.49
CA TRP A 407 -16.28 -2.35 21.49
C TRP A 407 -15.26 -1.41 22.12
N GLN A 408 -15.61 -0.75 23.24
CA GLN A 408 -14.69 0.14 23.94
C GLN A 408 -13.48 -0.63 24.51
N LEU A 409 -13.71 -1.83 25.08
CA LEU A 409 -12.64 -2.69 25.58
C LEU A 409 -11.70 -3.18 24.46
N GLN A 410 -12.27 -3.55 23.31
CA GLN A 410 -11.52 -3.99 22.14
C GLN A 410 -10.66 -2.86 21.55
N SER A 411 -11.23 -1.67 21.36
CA SER A 411 -10.57 -0.53 20.71
C SER A 411 -9.47 0.13 21.56
N THR A 412 -9.51 -0.01 22.88
CA THR A 412 -8.49 0.52 23.80
C THR A 412 -7.44 -0.51 24.21
N ALA A 413 -7.55 -1.73 23.67
CA ALA A 413 -6.76 -2.90 24.04
C ALA A 413 -6.54 -2.99 25.56
N LEU A 414 -7.60 -2.83 26.34
CA LEU A 414 -7.64 -3.14 27.77
C LEU A 414 -7.57 -4.67 28.01
N GLN A 415 -6.87 -5.39 27.13
CA GLN A 415 -6.83 -6.84 26.97
C GLN A 415 -6.26 -7.58 28.19
N HIS A 416 -5.63 -6.89 29.13
CA HIS A 416 -4.97 -7.55 30.25
C HIS A 416 -5.88 -7.88 31.43
N GLN A 417 -7.16 -7.49 31.43
CA GLN A 417 -8.05 -7.80 32.57
C GLN A 417 -9.32 -8.56 32.19
N ASP A 418 -10.00 -8.27 31.08
CA ASP A 418 -11.20 -9.01 30.68
C ASP A 418 -11.26 -9.20 29.16
N ALA A 419 -11.37 -10.45 28.70
CA ALA A 419 -11.57 -10.74 27.29
C ALA A 419 -12.94 -10.17 26.85
N PRO A 420 -13.03 -9.39 25.75
CA PRO A 420 -14.29 -8.82 25.30
C PRO A 420 -15.29 -9.86 24.78
N LEU A 421 -14.83 -11.08 24.49
CA LEU A 421 -15.65 -12.16 23.95
C LEU A 421 -16.81 -12.57 24.88
N PRO A 422 -16.60 -12.87 26.18
CA PRO A 422 -17.68 -13.07 27.15
C PRO A 422 -18.77 -11.99 27.13
N ILE A 423 -18.39 -10.72 26.99
CA ILE A 423 -19.34 -9.59 26.97
C ILE A 423 -20.20 -9.65 25.71
N TYR A 424 -19.62 -9.94 24.55
CA TYR A 424 -20.38 -10.12 23.31
C TYR A 424 -21.25 -11.37 23.33
N GLN A 425 -20.80 -12.46 23.95
CA GLN A 425 -21.61 -13.67 24.14
C GLN A 425 -22.84 -13.36 25.00
N ARG A 426 -22.66 -12.63 26.10
CA ARG A 426 -23.77 -12.18 26.95
C ARG A 426 -24.73 -11.24 26.22
N ALA A 427 -24.20 -10.35 25.38
CA ALA A 427 -25.03 -9.49 24.53
C ALA A 427 -25.91 -10.31 23.57
N LEU A 428 -25.40 -11.42 23.02
CA LEU A 428 -26.19 -12.34 22.19
C LEU A 428 -27.24 -13.13 22.98
N GLU A 429 -26.98 -13.47 24.24
CA GLU A 429 -27.99 -14.10 25.10
C GLU A 429 -29.19 -13.17 25.34
N LEU A 430 -28.94 -11.87 25.52
CA LEU A 430 -29.99 -10.86 25.73
C LEU A 430 -30.62 -10.37 24.42
N GLY A 431 -29.86 -10.36 23.33
CA GLY A 431 -30.28 -9.92 22.01
C GLY A 431 -29.70 -10.79 20.90
N PRO A 432 -30.29 -11.96 20.60
CA PRO A 432 -29.73 -12.92 19.63
C PRO A 432 -29.54 -12.38 18.21
N GLY A 433 -30.29 -11.34 17.84
CA GLY A 433 -30.19 -10.67 16.53
C GLY A 433 -29.20 -9.50 16.47
N ASN A 434 -28.42 -9.23 17.52
CA ASN A 434 -27.51 -8.09 17.50
C ASN A 434 -26.35 -8.32 16.53
N ALA A 435 -26.41 -7.66 15.37
CA ALA A 435 -25.46 -7.84 14.27
C ALA A 435 -24.00 -7.62 14.68
N ARG A 436 -23.74 -6.64 15.55
CA ARG A 436 -22.38 -6.30 15.99
C ARG A 436 -21.82 -7.34 16.95
N ALA A 437 -22.65 -7.83 17.87
CA ALA A 437 -22.25 -8.93 18.77
C ALA A 437 -21.97 -10.23 17.99
N LEU A 438 -22.81 -10.55 17.00
CA LEU A 438 -22.63 -11.73 16.13
C LEU A 438 -21.28 -11.67 15.41
N ALA A 439 -20.98 -10.53 14.77
CA ALA A 439 -19.72 -10.36 14.06
C ALA A 439 -18.49 -10.32 14.99
N ALA A 440 -18.62 -9.70 16.16
CA ALA A 440 -17.55 -9.67 17.15
C ALA A 440 -17.23 -11.09 17.66
N CYS A 441 -18.24 -11.89 17.99
CA CYS A 441 -18.07 -13.31 18.37
C CYS A 441 -17.41 -14.13 17.25
N ALA A 442 -17.86 -13.95 16.00
CA ALA A 442 -17.25 -14.63 14.85
C ALA A 442 -15.76 -14.28 14.68
N SER A 443 -15.37 -13.04 15.00
CA SER A 443 -13.98 -12.59 14.86
C SER A 443 -13.07 -12.93 16.05
N LEU A 444 -13.62 -13.02 17.27
CA LEU A 444 -12.84 -13.13 18.52
C LEU A 444 -12.81 -14.54 19.12
N HIS A 445 -13.75 -15.42 18.77
CA HIS A 445 -13.85 -16.75 19.37
C HIS A 445 -12.81 -17.71 18.77
N MET A 446 -11.62 -17.73 19.38
CA MET A 446 -10.53 -18.64 19.05
C MET A 446 -10.98 -20.09 19.30
N GLY A 447 -11.29 -20.83 18.23
CA GLY A 447 -11.79 -22.22 18.29
C GLY A 447 -13.19 -22.42 17.72
N MET A 448 -13.86 -21.36 17.25
CA MET A 448 -15.15 -21.49 16.58
C MET A 448 -14.93 -22.14 15.22
N ASP A 449 -15.72 -23.18 14.92
CA ASP A 449 -15.71 -23.81 13.61
C ASP A 449 -16.04 -22.78 12.51
N TRP A 450 -15.42 -22.93 11.35
CA TRP A 450 -15.55 -21.99 10.23
C TRP A 450 -16.99 -21.88 9.75
N GLU A 451 -17.77 -22.97 9.81
CA GLU A 451 -19.20 -22.98 9.48
C GLU A 451 -19.97 -22.04 10.41
N ALA A 452 -19.72 -22.16 11.71
CA ALA A 452 -20.34 -21.31 12.72
C ALA A 452 -19.93 -19.84 12.56
N GLN A 453 -18.66 -19.56 12.23
CA GLN A 453 -18.18 -18.20 11.95
C GLN A 453 -18.91 -17.60 10.75
N LEU A 454 -19.02 -18.34 9.63
CA LEU A 454 -19.73 -17.87 8.44
C LEU A 454 -21.24 -17.71 8.70
N GLN A 455 -21.85 -18.58 9.51
CA GLN A 455 -23.25 -18.45 9.90
C GLN A 455 -23.49 -17.19 10.73
N TYR A 456 -22.63 -16.89 11.71
CA TYR A 456 -22.73 -15.66 12.50
C TYR A 456 -22.58 -14.41 11.64
N LEU A 457 -21.63 -14.40 10.71
CA LEU A 457 -21.46 -13.29 9.77
C LEU A 457 -22.65 -13.15 8.80
N ALA A 458 -23.24 -14.26 8.35
CA ALA A 458 -24.42 -14.22 7.50
C ALA A 458 -25.64 -13.67 8.24
N GLN A 459 -25.81 -14.02 9.52
CA GLN A 459 -26.85 -13.44 10.38
C GLN A 459 -26.60 -11.95 10.65
N ALA A 460 -25.36 -11.55 10.93
CA ALA A 460 -24.98 -10.15 11.09
C ALA A 460 -25.29 -9.32 9.84
N PHE A 461 -25.02 -9.89 8.65
CA PHE A 461 -25.35 -9.27 7.37
C PHE A 461 -26.86 -9.07 7.19
N ALA A 462 -27.66 -10.08 7.53
CA ALA A 462 -29.12 -9.98 7.41
C ALA A 462 -29.70 -8.91 8.34
N GLN A 463 -29.15 -8.76 9.55
CA GLN A 463 -29.63 -7.83 10.57
C GLN A 463 -29.14 -6.39 10.37
N LEU A 464 -27.91 -6.20 9.86
CA LEU A 464 -27.35 -4.87 9.59
C LEU A 464 -26.65 -4.82 8.22
N PRO A 465 -27.42 -4.76 7.11
CA PRO A 465 -26.86 -4.73 5.75
C PRO A 465 -25.98 -3.51 5.47
N ALA A 466 -26.21 -2.40 6.18
CA ALA A 466 -25.40 -1.18 6.06
C ALA A 466 -23.92 -1.40 6.42
N MET A 467 -23.60 -2.40 7.25
CA MET A 467 -22.23 -2.82 7.55
C MET A 467 -21.79 -4.04 6.73
N GLY A 468 -22.58 -4.45 5.74
CA GLY A 468 -22.39 -5.65 4.93
C GLY A 468 -21.01 -5.79 4.30
N ALA A 469 -20.39 -4.68 3.88
CA ALA A 469 -19.04 -4.71 3.33
C ALA A 469 -17.99 -5.18 4.35
N ALA A 470 -18.09 -4.74 5.62
CA ALA A 470 -17.20 -5.17 6.69
C ALA A 470 -17.42 -6.66 7.03
N TRP A 471 -18.68 -7.11 7.06
CA TRP A 471 -19.01 -8.52 7.31
C TRP A 471 -18.49 -9.44 6.20
N CYS A 472 -18.63 -9.05 4.93
CA CYS A 472 -18.08 -9.78 3.80
C CYS A 472 -16.54 -9.85 3.83
N GLN A 473 -15.87 -8.81 4.31
CA GLN A 473 -14.42 -8.81 4.47
C GLN A 473 -13.97 -9.84 5.52
N LEU A 474 -14.66 -9.89 6.67
CA LEU A 474 -14.40 -10.93 7.69
C LEU A 474 -14.65 -12.33 7.13
N ALA A 475 -15.76 -12.54 6.40
CA ALA A 475 -16.12 -13.82 5.82
C ALA A 475 -15.10 -14.29 4.75
N SER A 476 -14.56 -13.36 3.95
CA SER A 476 -13.49 -13.67 3.01
C SER A 476 -12.25 -14.20 3.73
N GLY A 477 -11.89 -13.62 4.88
CA GLY A 477 -10.77 -14.10 5.69
C GLY A 477 -10.95 -15.55 6.15
N VAL A 478 -12.17 -15.94 6.54
CA VAL A 478 -12.49 -17.32 6.94
C VAL A 478 -12.43 -18.28 5.73
N LEU A 479 -13.02 -17.89 4.60
CA LEU A 479 -13.03 -18.71 3.38
C LEU A 479 -11.64 -18.94 2.80
N ASP A 480 -10.70 -18.01 2.98
CA ASP A 480 -9.33 -18.16 2.51
C ASP A 480 -8.51 -19.17 3.32
N VAL A 481 -8.93 -19.48 4.55
CA VAL A 481 -8.32 -20.54 5.38
C VAL A 481 -8.79 -21.94 4.97
N LEU A 482 -10.01 -22.06 4.43
CA LEU A 482 -10.65 -23.34 4.07
C LEU A 482 -10.15 -23.97 2.77
N GLU A 483 -9.48 -23.21 1.91
CA GLU A 483 -8.91 -23.71 0.66
C GLU A 483 -7.71 -24.67 0.88
N ASP A 484 -7.35 -24.91 2.14
CA ASP A 484 -6.06 -25.47 2.55
C ASP A 484 -6.15 -26.73 3.41
N GLU A 485 -7.36 -27.12 3.84
CA GLU A 485 -7.61 -28.51 4.24
C GLU A 485 -8.38 -29.20 3.11
N ASP A 486 -8.26 -30.53 2.95
CA ASP A 486 -8.86 -31.33 1.87
C ASP A 486 -10.41 -31.35 1.90
N PHE A 487 -11.04 -30.18 1.87
CA PHE A 487 -12.48 -29.98 1.81
C PHE A 487 -12.97 -30.13 0.37
N ASP A 488 -14.24 -30.53 0.23
CA ASP A 488 -14.90 -30.67 -1.06
C ASP A 488 -14.86 -29.34 -1.86
N GLU A 489 -14.08 -29.35 -2.94
CA GLU A 489 -13.78 -28.18 -3.75
C GLU A 489 -15.05 -27.55 -4.36
N ALA A 490 -16.11 -28.34 -4.56
CA ALA A 490 -17.40 -27.86 -5.07
C ALA A 490 -18.14 -27.02 -4.01
N SER A 491 -18.20 -27.50 -2.77
CA SER A 491 -18.87 -26.82 -1.65
C SER A 491 -18.20 -25.49 -1.30
N VAL A 492 -16.87 -25.43 -1.26
CA VAL A 492 -16.12 -24.19 -1.00
C VAL A 492 -16.31 -23.16 -2.13
N ARG A 493 -16.36 -23.61 -3.39
CA ARG A 493 -16.63 -22.73 -4.54
C ARG A 493 -18.03 -22.12 -4.45
N GLN A 494 -19.04 -22.90 -4.06
CA GLN A 494 -20.41 -22.41 -3.88
C GLN A 494 -20.49 -21.39 -2.73
N LEU A 495 -19.87 -21.67 -1.59
CA LEU A 495 -19.81 -20.72 -0.48
C LEU A 495 -19.15 -19.40 -0.90
N ARG A 496 -18.06 -19.44 -1.68
CA ARG A 496 -17.42 -18.24 -2.23
C ARG A 496 -18.34 -17.49 -3.20
N SER A 497 -19.08 -18.18 -4.07
CA SER A 497 -20.03 -17.49 -4.96
C SER A 497 -21.12 -16.78 -4.17
N ASP A 498 -21.62 -17.40 -3.11
CA ASP A 498 -22.68 -16.84 -2.28
C ASP A 498 -22.20 -15.60 -1.53
N TRP A 499 -20.99 -15.64 -0.97
CA TRP A 499 -20.39 -14.49 -0.30
C TRP A 499 -20.00 -13.36 -1.24
N ARG A 500 -19.56 -13.66 -2.47
CA ARG A 500 -19.37 -12.65 -3.52
C ARG A 500 -20.67 -11.97 -3.93
N ALA A 501 -21.77 -12.72 -3.97
CA ALA A 501 -23.09 -12.15 -4.23
C ALA A 501 -23.53 -11.19 -3.11
N ARG A 502 -23.30 -11.56 -1.84
CA ARG A 502 -23.52 -10.68 -0.67
C ARG A 502 -22.67 -9.42 -0.72
N GLU A 503 -21.40 -9.54 -1.11
CA GLU A 503 -20.50 -8.40 -1.24
C GLU A 503 -20.98 -7.42 -2.33
N ALA A 504 -21.40 -7.94 -3.49
CA ALA A 504 -21.97 -7.13 -4.56
C ALA A 504 -23.23 -6.38 -4.12
N LEU A 505 -24.10 -7.05 -3.35
CA LEU A 505 -25.28 -6.43 -2.76
C LEU A 505 -24.91 -5.31 -1.78
N ALA A 506 -23.99 -5.55 -0.84
CA ALA A 506 -23.56 -4.57 0.14
C ALA A 506 -22.92 -3.32 -0.50
N ARG A 507 -22.12 -3.51 -1.56
CA ARG A 507 -21.53 -2.39 -2.31
C ARG A 507 -22.61 -1.53 -2.98
N THR A 508 -23.63 -2.17 -3.56
CA THR A 508 -24.76 -1.47 -4.19
C THR A 508 -25.54 -0.64 -3.17
N GLN A 509 -25.81 -1.22 -1.99
CA GLN A 509 -26.47 -0.52 -0.88
C GLN A 509 -25.64 0.64 -0.33
N LEU A 510 -24.32 0.46 -0.18
CA LEU A 510 -23.42 1.53 0.28
C LEU A 510 -23.37 2.69 -0.71
N GLN A 511 -23.41 2.40 -2.02
CA GLN A 511 -23.43 3.40 -3.08
C GLN A 511 -24.74 4.19 -3.06
N ALA A 512 -25.89 3.53 -2.92
CA ALA A 512 -27.18 4.19 -2.74
C ALA A 512 -27.21 5.13 -1.52
N LEU A 513 -26.69 4.68 -0.36
CA LEU A 513 -26.58 5.51 0.84
C LEU A 513 -25.64 6.71 0.67
N ARG A 514 -24.56 6.57 -0.11
CA ARG A 514 -23.67 7.68 -0.45
C ARG A 514 -24.37 8.69 -1.34
N ASP A 515 -25.11 8.22 -2.34
CA ASP A 515 -25.85 9.07 -3.27
C ASP A 515 -26.98 9.83 -2.55
N GLU A 516 -27.68 9.18 -1.61
CA GLU A 516 -28.67 9.82 -0.73
C GLU A 516 -28.04 10.88 0.20
N ARG A 517 -26.89 10.59 0.83
CA ARG A 517 -26.19 11.56 1.69
C ARG A 517 -25.63 12.74 0.91
N LEU A 518 -25.17 12.51 -0.32
CA LEU A 518 -24.75 13.57 -1.23
C LEU A 518 -25.94 14.44 -1.66
N ALA A 519 -27.11 13.84 -1.89
CA ALA A 519 -28.35 14.56 -2.16
C ALA A 519 -28.85 15.37 -0.94
N GLN A 520 -28.55 14.92 0.28
CA GLN A 520 -28.93 15.60 1.53
C GLN A 520 -27.91 16.63 2.05
N GLY A 521 -26.82 16.90 1.32
CA GLY A 521 -25.87 17.98 1.64
C GLY A 521 -24.98 17.77 2.89
N SER A 522 -24.91 16.56 3.43
CA SER A 522 -24.09 16.23 4.62
C SER A 522 -22.69 15.76 4.22
N LEU A 523 -21.74 16.70 4.15
CA LEU A 523 -20.33 16.45 3.77
C LEU A 523 -19.42 16.02 4.94
N LEU A 524 -19.91 15.91 6.17
CA LEU A 524 -19.06 15.70 7.36
C LEU A 524 -18.85 14.22 7.76
N GLY A 525 -19.57 13.26 7.17
CA GLY A 525 -19.51 11.86 7.62
C GLY A 525 -18.54 10.91 6.89
N ALA A 526 -17.94 11.32 5.76
CA ALA A 526 -17.26 10.38 4.87
C ALA A 526 -15.79 10.07 5.24
N ARG A 527 -15.17 10.83 6.15
CA ARG A 527 -13.76 10.65 6.54
C ARG A 527 -13.54 9.81 7.82
N ALA A 528 -14.59 9.50 8.58
CA ALA A 528 -14.47 8.81 9.86
C ALA A 528 -14.54 7.27 9.79
N CYS A 529 -14.97 6.69 8.66
CA CYS A 529 -15.16 5.23 8.54
C CYS A 529 -14.07 4.48 7.77
N THR A 530 -12.99 5.15 7.34
CA THR A 530 -11.89 4.53 6.58
C THR A 530 -10.53 4.70 7.24
N ALA A 531 -10.49 5.18 8.48
CA ALA A 531 -9.26 5.40 9.23
C ALA A 531 -9.45 4.92 10.67
N LEU A 532 -9.57 3.61 10.82
CA LEU A 532 -9.16 2.78 11.95
C LEU A 532 -9.13 1.34 11.39
N PRO A 533 -8.13 0.52 11.74
CA PRO A 533 -7.83 -0.76 11.09
C PRO A 533 -9.01 -1.75 11.11
#